data_AF-A0A937A235-F1
#
_entry.id   AF-A0A937A235-F1
#
_cell.length_a   1.000
_cell.length_b   1.000
_cell.length_c   1.000
_cell.angle_alpha   90.00
_cell.angle_beta   90.00
_cell.angle_gamma   90.00
#
_symmetry.space_group_name_H-M   'P 1'
#
loop_
_entity.id
_entity.type
_entity.pdbx_description
1 polymer ?
#
loop_
_entity_poly.entity_id
_entity_poly.type
_entity_poly.pdbx_seq_one_letter_code
_entity_poly.pdbx_strand_id
1 'polypeptide(L)' 'MEKYIDFPSEKKQEVLDAINQISHSRIVTRLNLNRNGQTTFYRLSINGNEQDIDLYIDELEANLS' A
#
# COMPACT_ATOMS: atom_id res chain seq x y z
N MET A 1 5.39 13.92 1.61
CA MET A 1 6.38 12.89 1.26
C MET A 1 5.65 11.76 0.55
N GLU A 2 6.34 10.94 -0.26
CA GLU A 2 5.75 9.75 -0.87
C GLU A 2 6.62 8.53 -0.59
N LYS A 3 5.98 7.41 -0.20
CA LYS A 3 6.61 6.09 -0.07
C LYS A 3 5.89 5.08 -0.97
N TYR A 4 6.58 3.98 -1.28
CA TYR A 4 6.07 2.93 -2.15
C TYR A 4 6.23 1.58 -1.50
N ILE A 5 5.20 0.73 -1.64
CA ILE A 5 5.25 -0.68 -1.26
C ILE A 5 4.86 -1.51 -2.47
N ASP A 6 5.72 -2.45 -2.86
CA ASP A 6 5.47 -3.37 -3.96
C ASP A 6 5.02 -4.72 -3.40
N PHE A 7 4.01 -5.33 -4.02
CA PHE A 7 3.52 -6.65 -3.64
C PHE A 7 3.15 -7.49 -4.85
N PRO A 8 3.22 -8.83 -4.72
CA PRO A 8 2.81 -9.77 -5.75
C PRO A 8 1.38 -9.50 -6.24
N SER A 9 1.13 -9.74 -7.53
CA SER A 9 -0.20 -9.54 -8.13
C SER A 9 -1.31 -10.39 -7.49
N GLU A 10 -0.95 -11.55 -6.94
CA GLU A 10 -1.86 -12.46 -6.21
C GLU A 10 -2.41 -11.85 -4.92
N LYS A 11 -1.65 -10.94 -4.27
CA LYS A 11 -2.05 -10.28 -3.01
C LYS A 11 -2.96 -9.07 -3.19
N LYS A 12 -3.38 -8.76 -4.43
CA LYS A 12 -4.16 -7.56 -4.74
C LYS A 12 -5.37 -7.37 -3.83
N GLN A 13 -6.18 -8.42 -3.67
CA GLN A 13 -7.44 -8.33 -2.93
C GLN A 13 -7.20 -8.15 -1.44
N GLU A 14 -6.28 -8.93 -0.87
CA GLU A 14 -5.82 -8.82 0.52
C GLU A 14 -5.34 -7.39 0.85
N VAL A 15 -4.53 -6.79 -0.03
CA VAL A 15 -4.04 -5.42 0.16
C VAL A 15 -5.16 -4.38 0.03
N LEU A 16 -6.07 -4.55 -0.92
CA LEU A 16 -7.24 -3.64 -1.03
C LEU A 16 -8.12 -3.70 0.20
N ASP A 17 -8.36 -4.90 0.73
CA ASP A 17 -9.18 -5.08 1.93
C ASP A 17 -8.49 -4.47 3.15
N ALA A 18 -7.17 -4.62 3.29
CA ALA A 18 -6.39 -3.99 4.36
C ALA A 18 -6.40 -2.44 4.25
N ILE A 19 -6.21 -1.88 3.05
CA ILE A 19 -6.31 -0.43 2.82
C ILE A 19 -7.70 0.10 3.21
N ASN A 20 -8.76 -0.64 2.90
CA ASN A 20 -10.13 -0.22 3.22
C ASN A 20 -10.45 -0.32 4.73
N GLN A 21 -9.74 -1.15 5.48
CA GLN A 21 -9.88 -1.26 6.93
C GLN A 21 -9.15 -0.14 7.68
N ILE A 22 -8.12 0.44 7.07
CA ILE A 22 -7.33 1.52 7.67
C ILE A 22 -7.97 2.87 7.35
N SER A 23 -8.59 3.50 8.34
CA SER A 23 -9.18 4.83 8.19
C SER A 23 -8.18 5.92 8.58
N HIS A 24 -7.32 6.32 7.64
CA HIS A 24 -6.34 7.39 7.83
C HIS A 24 -6.66 8.60 6.92
N SER A 25 -7.39 9.58 7.46
CA SER A 25 -7.89 10.75 6.71
C SER A 25 -6.80 11.68 6.14
N ARG A 26 -5.55 11.54 6.59
CA ARG A 26 -4.39 12.34 6.16
C ARG A 26 -3.49 11.64 5.16
N ILE A 27 -3.80 10.37 4.83
CA ILE A 27 -3.03 9.56 3.89
C ILE A 27 -3.82 9.42 2.59
N VAL A 28 -3.13 9.64 1.48
CA VAL A 28 -3.66 9.35 0.15
C VAL A 28 -2.92 8.14 -0.39
N THR A 29 -3.66 7.06 -0.64
CA THR A 29 -3.13 5.84 -1.25
C THR A 29 -3.55 5.69 -2.69
N ARG A 30 -2.64 5.19 -3.54
CA ARG A 30 -2.97 4.78 -4.91
C ARG A 30 -2.33 3.44 -5.24
N LEU A 31 -3.16 2.51 -5.70
CA LEU A 31 -2.72 1.19 -6.13
C LEU A 31 -2.57 1.12 -7.65
N ASN A 32 -1.36 0.86 -8.15
CA ASN A 32 -1.09 0.75 -9.58
C ASN A 32 -0.55 -0.64 -9.93
N LEU A 33 -1.02 -1.22 -11.03
CA LEU A 33 -0.43 -2.44 -11.59
C LEU A 33 0.84 -2.06 -12.36
N ASN A 34 1.97 -2.61 -11.95
CA ASN A 34 3.25 -2.46 -12.61
C ASN A 34 3.73 -3.78 -13.19
N ARG A 35 4.60 -3.67 -14.20
CA ARG A 35 5.21 -4.81 -14.86
C ARG A 35 6.69 -4.55 -15.05
N ASN A 36 7.52 -5.48 -14.57
CA ASN A 36 8.95 -5.50 -14.81
C ASN A 36 9.32 -6.77 -15.58
N GLY A 37 9.52 -6.63 -16.89
CA GLY A 37 9.72 -7.77 -17.79
C GLY A 37 8.50 -8.69 -17.86
N GLN A 38 8.64 -9.93 -17.38
CA GLN A 38 7.54 -10.90 -17.31
C GLN A 38 6.81 -10.87 -15.97
N THR A 39 7.38 -10.24 -14.94
CA THR A 39 6.80 -10.17 -13.60
C THR A 39 5.82 -9.02 -13.50
N THR A 40 4.63 -9.31 -12.97
CA THR A 40 3.57 -8.32 -12.71
C THR A 40 3.39 -8.19 -11.21
N PHE A 41 3.35 -6.96 -10.69
CA PHE A 41 3.22 -6.65 -9.27
C PHE A 41 2.38 -5.39 -9.11
N TYR A 42 1.76 -5.22 -7.95
CA TYR A 42 1.09 -3.98 -7.62
C TYR A 42 2.02 -3.09 -6.79
N ARG A 43 2.00 -1.79 -7.07
CA ARG A 43 2.68 -0.75 -6.27
C ARG A 43 1.63 0.10 -5.59
N LEU A 44 1.67 0.13 -4.27
CA LEU A 44 0.93 1.09 -3.45
C LEU A 44 1.81 2.34 -3.26
N SER A 45 1.36 3.46 -3.81
CA SER A 45 1.90 4.78 -3.49
C SER A 45 1.17 5.32 -2.27
N ILE A 46 1.91 5.76 -1.26
CA ILE A 46 1.38 6.32 -0.01
C ILE A 46 1.92 7.74 0.13
N ASN A 47 1.02 8.72 0.15
CA ASN A 47 1.37 10.13 0.21
C ASN A 47 0.79 10.79 1.47
N GLY A 48 1.61 11.57 2.16
CA GLY A 48 1.27 12.21 3.43
C GLY A 48 2.50 12.80 4.14
N ASN A 49 2.35 13.12 5.42
CA ASN A 49 3.49 13.43 6.29
C ASN A 49 4.21 12.15 6.68
N GLU A 50 5.51 12.23 6.92
CA GLU A 50 6.35 11.05 7.22
C GLU A 50 5.82 10.22 8.39
N GLN A 51 5.47 10.86 9.52
CA GLN A 51 4.93 10.17 10.70
C GLN A 51 3.59 9.47 10.44
N ASP A 52 2.70 10.13 9.69
CA ASP A 52 1.41 9.54 9.33
C ASP A 52 1.61 8.36 8.36
N ILE A 53 2.61 8.43 7.47
CA ILE A 53 2.94 7.34 6.55
C ILE A 53 3.51 6.16 7.33
N ASP A 54 4.44 6.38 8.25
CA ASP A 54 5.05 5.31 9.03
C ASP A 54 4.01 4.55 9.84
N LEU A 55 3.12 5.27 10.53
CA LEU A 55 2.00 4.66 11.25
C LEU A 55 1.07 3.86 10.33
N TYR A 56 0.74 4.41 9.16
CA TYR A 56 -0.09 3.72 8.17
C TYR A 56 0.55 2.42 7.68
N ILE A 57 1.87 2.41 7.49
CA ILE A 57 2.62 1.22 7.06
C ILE A 57 2.59 0.15 8.15
N ASP A 58 2.84 0.53 9.41
CA ASP A 58 2.79 -0.40 10.55
C ASP A 58 1.40 -1.06 10.67
N GLU A 59 0.32 -0.28 10.52
CA GLU A 59 -1.05 -0.82 10.51
C GLU A 59 -1.31 -1.73 9.31
N LEU A 60 -0.82 -1.37 8.12
CA LEU A 60 -0.95 -2.18 6.91
C LEU A 60 -0.26 -3.53 7.06
N GLU A 61 0.96 -3.55 7.58
CA GLU A 61 1.70 -4.80 7.82
C GLU A 61 1.01 -5.69 8.86
N ALA A 62 0.42 -5.10 9.89
CA ALA A 62 -0.36 -5.84 10.89
C ALA A 62 -1.64 -6.48 10.30
N ASN A 63 -2.25 -5.87 9.29
CA ASN A 63 -3.43 -6.42 8.60
C ASN A 63 -3.10 -7.47 7.52
N LEU A 64 -1.85 -7.50 7.03
CA LEU A 64 -1.37 -8.43 6.02
C LEU A 64 -0.64 -9.67 6.61
N SER A 65 -0.50 -9.72 7.94
CA SER A 65 0.11 -10.82 8.70
C SER A 65 -0.91 -11.88 9.10
#